data_AF-A0A0D0SDQ7-F1
#
_entry.id   AF-A0A0D0SDQ7-F1
#
_cell.length_a   1.000
_cell.length_b   1.000
_cell.length_c   1.000
_cell.angle_alpha   90.00
_cell.angle_beta   90.00
_cell.angle_gamma   90.00
#
_symmetry.space_group_name_H-M   'P 1'
#
loop_
_entity.id
_entity.type
_entity.pdbx_description
1 polymer ?
#
loop_
_entity_poly.entity_id
_entity_poly.type
_entity_poly.pdbx_seq_one_letter_code
_entity_poly.pdbx_strand_id
1 'polypeptide(L)'
;MVSFDRLAYRIFEELLATSYTILDDMGKSVLLSKAAKAHEKELEIFSKNLKRPGFISELKSMLSELYQYGIGIEQLEKSLEQAGKKPLLAAKLKDMTTIYKAFTQVLEDGTIPAEELLVHLTRLLPESNYVKDSIIAMDGFTGFTPVQYQVLKGLLPLASKVLVALTVEPTMSEKVEVPDYELFALSNHTMVKLYQLAMEQQVKVLPSVELKETRRFKKGGALDFLEKNILRFYGRSFIKPQEELSIHVCASPLEEVRLVCREICRLVSEEGYRYRDIAVITGSLTDYASDLKKEFIRYQIPAFIDDKNSLMRNPLIEFIRSALVVASGDFTYEKVFRHLKCGLFELDHEDRDFLENYVLALGIRSEKQWNSSWSRSYKKSGSIDFVHLNEIREQVVEKLLVYKEKLGKNKALRSE
;
A
#
# COMPACT_ATOMS: atom_id res chain seq x y z
N MET A 1 6.81 16.59 13.89
CA MET A 1 7.41 15.81 12.78
C MET A 1 6.55 16.00 11.54
N VAL A 2 7.17 16.38 10.42
CA VAL A 2 6.49 16.68 9.15
C VAL A 2 7.11 15.77 8.10
N SER A 3 6.30 14.94 7.43
CA SER A 3 6.75 14.16 6.27
C SER A 3 6.90 15.07 5.05
N PHE A 4 7.61 14.61 4.00
CA PHE A 4 7.69 15.35 2.73
C PHE A 4 6.31 15.73 2.18
N ASP A 5 5.35 14.81 2.21
CA ASP A 5 3.99 15.09 1.74
C ASP A 5 3.30 16.17 2.59
N ARG A 6 3.42 16.09 3.92
CA ARG A 6 2.86 17.12 4.80
C ARG A 6 3.53 18.48 4.63
N LEU A 7 4.81 18.50 4.27
CA LEU A 7 5.51 19.74 3.93
C LEU A 7 4.93 20.32 2.63
N ALA A 8 4.69 19.50 1.61
CA ALA A 8 4.08 19.93 0.36
C ALA A 8 2.71 20.57 0.59
N TYR A 9 1.81 19.89 1.32
CA TYR A 9 0.49 20.43 1.64
C TYR A 9 0.54 21.76 2.39
N ARG A 10 1.42 21.90 3.39
CA ARG A 10 1.56 23.16 4.14
C ARG A 10 1.99 24.32 3.26
N ILE A 11 2.88 24.07 2.31
CA ILE A 11 3.38 25.11 1.39
C ILE A 11 2.30 25.47 0.36
N PHE A 12 1.53 24.49 -0.12
CA PHE A 12 0.41 24.77 -1.03
C PHE A 12 -0.69 25.59 -0.34
N GLU A 13 -1.01 25.27 0.91
CA GLU A 13 -1.94 26.05 1.75
C GLU A 13 -1.43 27.48 1.99
N GLU A 14 -0.14 27.65 2.28
CA GLU A 14 0.49 28.97 2.48
C GLU A 14 0.35 29.87 1.25
N LEU A 15 0.67 29.33 0.08
CA LEU A 15 0.73 30.12 -1.16
C LEU A 15 -0.64 30.37 -1.79
N LEU A 16 -1.72 29.85 -1.19
CA LEU A 16 -3.05 29.80 -1.80
C LEU A 16 -3.01 29.21 -3.22
N ALA A 17 -1.96 28.45 -3.52
CA ALA A 17 -1.68 27.87 -4.81
C ALA A 17 -2.60 26.66 -4.94
N THR A 18 -3.76 26.90 -5.54
CA THR A 18 -4.73 25.95 -6.13
C THR A 18 -4.98 24.65 -5.34
N SER A 19 -6.25 24.33 -5.06
CA SER A 19 -6.62 23.02 -4.49
C SER A 19 -6.31 21.88 -5.46
N TYR A 20 -5.05 21.44 -5.51
CA TYR A 20 -4.65 20.25 -6.26
C TYR A 20 -5.45 19.08 -5.74
N THR A 21 -6.18 18.41 -6.62
CA THR A 21 -6.87 17.18 -6.26
C THR A 21 -5.86 16.05 -6.40
N ILE A 22 -5.48 15.46 -5.28
CA ILE A 22 -4.54 14.33 -5.29
C ILE A 22 -5.27 13.08 -5.74
N LEU A 23 -4.76 12.47 -6.79
CA LEU A 23 -5.26 11.21 -7.31
C LEU A 23 -4.70 10.05 -6.50
N ASP A 24 -5.60 9.35 -5.81
CA ASP A 24 -5.25 8.16 -5.03
C ASP A 24 -5.00 6.93 -5.92
N ASP A 25 -4.58 5.84 -5.29
CA ASP A 25 -4.24 4.59 -5.98
C ASP A 25 -5.42 3.98 -6.76
N MET A 26 -6.64 4.15 -6.27
CA MET A 26 -7.85 3.65 -6.93
C MET A 26 -8.19 4.51 -8.13
N GLY A 27 -8.17 5.85 -7.98
CA GLY A 27 -8.35 6.82 -9.04
C GLY A 27 -7.34 6.60 -10.17
N LYS A 28 -6.06 6.44 -9.85
CA LYS A 28 -5.02 6.05 -10.81
C LYS A 28 -5.39 4.78 -11.57
N SER A 29 -5.82 3.73 -10.87
CA SER A 29 -6.21 2.46 -11.50
C SER A 29 -7.39 2.62 -12.46
N VAL A 30 -8.39 3.43 -12.09
CA VAL A 30 -9.59 3.68 -12.91
C VAL A 30 -9.22 4.50 -14.16
N LEU A 31 -8.48 5.59 -14.00
CA LEU A 31 -8.06 6.44 -15.12
C LEU A 31 -7.10 5.69 -16.05
N LEU A 32 -6.17 4.91 -15.52
CA LEU A 32 -5.31 4.01 -16.30
C LEU A 32 -6.13 2.99 -17.09
N SER A 33 -7.14 2.36 -16.46
CA SER A 33 -8.00 1.42 -17.16
C SER A 33 -8.79 2.08 -18.30
N LYS A 34 -9.26 3.32 -18.09
CA LYS A 34 -9.92 4.13 -19.14
C LYS A 34 -8.96 4.46 -20.28
N ALA A 35 -7.77 4.99 -19.95
CA ALA A 35 -6.74 5.38 -20.92
C ALA A 35 -6.26 4.19 -21.75
N ALA A 36 -5.89 3.09 -21.08
CA ALA A 36 -5.40 1.90 -21.75
C ALA A 36 -6.45 1.25 -22.67
N LYS A 37 -7.74 1.31 -22.30
CA LYS A 37 -8.83 0.81 -23.14
C LYS A 37 -9.09 1.71 -24.35
N ALA A 38 -9.03 3.03 -24.20
CA ALA A 38 -9.22 3.97 -25.31
C ALA A 38 -8.15 3.77 -26.41
N HIS A 39 -6.92 3.48 -26.01
CA HIS A 39 -5.79 3.26 -26.91
C HIS A 39 -5.46 1.78 -27.15
N GLU A 40 -6.37 0.84 -26.85
CA GLU A 40 -6.11 -0.62 -26.95
C GLU A 40 -5.61 -1.04 -28.34
N LYS A 41 -6.08 -0.37 -29.40
CA LYS A 41 -5.68 -0.65 -30.80
C LYS A 41 -4.29 -0.15 -31.17
N GLU A 42 -3.75 0.81 -30.42
CA GLU A 42 -2.43 1.40 -30.65
C GLU A 42 -1.32 0.63 -29.93
N LEU A 43 -1.68 -0.29 -29.03
CA LEU A 43 -0.73 -1.09 -28.25
C LEU A 43 -0.33 -2.38 -28.98
N GLU A 44 0.97 -2.59 -29.12
CA GLU A 44 1.54 -3.73 -29.85
C GLU A 44 1.59 -5.00 -28.99
N ILE A 45 2.00 -4.88 -27.73
CA ILE A 45 2.23 -6.00 -26.80
C ILE A 45 1.16 -6.03 -25.71
N PHE A 46 0.85 -4.86 -25.14
CA PHE A 46 0.01 -4.74 -23.95
C PHE A 46 -1.47 -4.98 -24.24
N SER A 47 -1.92 -4.76 -25.47
CA SER A 47 -3.32 -4.96 -25.91
C SER A 47 -3.88 -6.33 -25.50
N LYS A 48 -3.13 -7.41 -25.70
CA LYS A 48 -3.55 -8.79 -25.35
C LYS A 48 -3.66 -9.02 -23.84
N ASN A 49 -2.95 -8.22 -23.04
CA ASN A 49 -2.87 -8.37 -21.59
C ASN A 49 -3.81 -7.42 -20.84
N LEU A 50 -4.40 -6.41 -21.48
CA LEU A 50 -5.35 -5.48 -20.84
C LEU A 50 -6.54 -6.18 -20.16
N LYS A 51 -6.94 -7.34 -20.67
CA LYS A 51 -8.05 -8.14 -20.12
C LYS A 51 -7.63 -9.06 -18.97
N ARG A 52 -6.32 -9.17 -18.68
CA ARG A 52 -5.82 -10.04 -17.61
C ARG A 52 -6.04 -9.36 -16.24
N PRO A 53 -6.56 -10.09 -15.24
CA PRO A 53 -6.61 -9.59 -13.87
C PRO A 53 -5.21 -9.18 -13.41
N GLY A 54 -5.08 -7.99 -12.82
CA GLY A 54 -3.81 -7.48 -12.28
C GLY A 54 -2.93 -6.71 -13.27
N PHE A 55 -3.17 -6.77 -14.59
CA PHE A 55 -2.32 -6.03 -15.55
C PHE A 55 -2.40 -4.51 -15.37
N ILE A 56 -3.58 -3.98 -15.04
CA ILE A 56 -3.73 -2.56 -14.67
C ILE A 56 -2.92 -2.21 -13.41
N SER A 57 -2.81 -3.14 -12.46
CA SER A 57 -1.97 -2.93 -11.27
C SER A 57 -0.50 -2.85 -11.62
N GLU A 58 -0.02 -3.70 -12.55
CA GLU A 58 1.36 -3.64 -13.06
C GLU A 58 1.62 -2.32 -13.79
N LEU A 59 0.71 -1.87 -14.65
CA LEU A 59 0.81 -0.57 -15.32
C LEU A 59 0.83 0.59 -14.31
N LYS A 60 0.03 0.52 -13.24
CA LYS A 60 0.04 1.50 -12.16
C LYS A 60 1.38 1.53 -11.44
N SER A 61 1.91 0.37 -11.04
CA SER A 61 3.20 0.27 -10.35
C SER A 61 4.32 0.85 -11.20
N MET A 62 4.36 0.47 -12.49
CA MET A 62 5.30 1.00 -13.46
C MET A 62 5.18 2.52 -13.60
N LEU A 63 3.97 3.07 -13.77
CA LEU A 63 3.78 4.51 -13.88
C LEU A 63 4.22 5.25 -12.60
N SER A 64 3.92 4.66 -11.43
CA SER A 64 4.34 5.22 -10.14
C SER A 64 5.87 5.24 -10.02
N GLU A 65 6.56 4.21 -10.50
CA GLU A 65 8.03 4.17 -10.57
C GLU A 65 8.58 5.25 -11.51
N LEU A 66 8.01 5.42 -12.70
CA LEU A 66 8.41 6.49 -13.63
C LEU A 66 8.32 7.86 -12.95
N TYR A 67 7.23 8.14 -12.22
CA TYR A 67 7.09 9.39 -11.46
C TYR A 67 8.13 9.53 -10.35
N GLN A 68 8.32 8.49 -9.53
CA GLN A 68 9.27 8.52 -8.40
C GLN A 68 10.72 8.75 -8.83
N TYR A 69 11.07 8.32 -10.04
CA TYR A 69 12.38 8.53 -10.64
C TYR A 69 12.46 9.78 -11.52
N GLY A 70 11.37 10.54 -11.66
CA GLY A 70 11.32 11.75 -12.50
C GLY A 70 11.48 11.46 -13.99
N ILE A 71 11.07 10.28 -14.45
CA ILE A 71 11.12 9.86 -15.85
C ILE A 71 9.84 10.35 -16.53
N GLY A 72 9.98 11.38 -17.38
CA GLY A 72 8.90 11.90 -18.20
C GLY A 72 8.75 11.19 -19.55
N ILE A 73 7.77 11.63 -20.32
CA ILE A 73 7.48 11.13 -21.67
C ILE A 73 8.71 11.30 -22.59
N GLU A 74 9.40 12.45 -22.53
CA GLU A 74 10.59 12.72 -23.36
C GLU A 74 11.75 11.75 -23.07
N GLN A 75 11.98 11.39 -21.80
CA GLN A 75 13.01 10.43 -21.41
C GLN A 75 12.68 9.02 -21.89
N LEU A 76 11.40 8.63 -21.87
CA LEU A 76 10.96 7.37 -22.46
C LEU A 76 11.13 7.33 -23.98
N GLU A 77 10.85 8.44 -24.68
CA GLU A 77 11.07 8.54 -26.13
C GLU A 77 12.56 8.43 -26.47
N LYS A 78 13.44 9.11 -25.73
CA LYS A 78 14.90 8.94 -25.88
C LYS A 78 15.35 7.50 -25.60
N SER A 79 14.77 6.86 -24.60
CA SER A 79 15.07 5.45 -24.28
C SER A 79 14.60 4.51 -25.40
N LEU A 80 13.47 4.81 -26.03
CA LEU A 80 12.94 4.08 -27.17
C LEU A 80 13.87 4.17 -28.39
N GLU A 81 14.39 5.36 -28.70
CA GLU A 81 15.38 5.56 -29.76
C GLU A 81 16.65 4.73 -29.54
N GLN A 82 17.15 4.70 -28.30
CA GLN A 82 18.33 3.90 -27.92
C GLN A 82 18.04 2.39 -27.92
N ALA A 83 16.80 2.00 -27.60
CA ALA A 83 16.36 0.61 -27.55
C ALA A 83 16.17 -0.02 -28.94
N GLY A 84 16.28 0.73 -30.05
CA GLY A 84 16.08 0.24 -31.42
C GLY A 84 16.86 -1.03 -31.80
N LYS A 85 17.90 -1.39 -31.04
CA LYS A 85 18.65 -2.66 -31.18
C LYS A 85 18.00 -3.89 -30.51
N LYS A 86 16.91 -3.72 -29.75
CA LYS A 86 16.19 -4.77 -29.00
C LYS A 86 14.68 -4.67 -29.27
N PRO A 87 14.14 -5.40 -30.27
CA PRO A 87 12.77 -5.24 -30.75
C PRO A 87 11.68 -5.34 -29.66
N LEU A 88 11.82 -6.31 -28.74
CA LEU A 88 10.85 -6.50 -27.66
C LEU A 88 10.84 -5.36 -26.63
N LEU A 89 12.02 -4.82 -26.31
CA LEU A 89 12.15 -3.68 -25.39
C LEU A 89 11.58 -2.41 -26.02
N ALA A 90 11.88 -2.19 -27.31
CA ALA A 90 11.35 -1.05 -28.05
C ALA A 90 9.81 -1.09 -28.10
N ALA A 91 9.21 -2.23 -28.43
CA ALA A 91 7.75 -2.37 -28.45
C ALA A 91 7.11 -2.16 -27.05
N LYS A 92 7.75 -2.64 -25.96
CA LYS A 92 7.28 -2.35 -24.59
C LYS A 92 7.37 -0.86 -24.26
N LEU A 93 8.50 -0.22 -24.54
CA LEU A 93 8.68 1.21 -24.29
C LEU A 93 7.69 2.06 -25.08
N LYS A 94 7.39 1.67 -26.33
CA LYS A 94 6.37 2.31 -27.15
C LYS A 94 4.98 2.23 -26.50
N ASP A 95 4.55 1.03 -26.10
CA ASP A 95 3.27 0.85 -25.41
C ASP A 95 3.22 1.64 -24.09
N MET A 96 4.33 1.67 -23.33
CA MET A 96 4.45 2.47 -22.11
C MET A 96 4.29 3.96 -22.37
N THR A 97 4.97 4.50 -23.39
CA THR A 97 4.86 5.90 -23.80
C THR A 97 3.44 6.24 -24.23
N THR A 98 2.77 5.38 -25.00
CA THR A 98 1.38 5.58 -25.41
C THR A 98 0.44 5.64 -24.21
N ILE A 99 0.57 4.70 -23.26
CA ILE A 99 -0.27 4.68 -22.06
C ILE A 99 0.01 5.89 -21.16
N TYR A 100 1.27 6.28 -20.99
CA TYR A 100 1.62 7.46 -20.20
C TYR A 100 1.00 8.72 -20.82
N LYS A 101 1.17 8.95 -22.12
CA LYS A 101 0.54 10.07 -22.83
C LYS A 101 -0.98 10.07 -22.66
N ALA A 102 -1.62 8.91 -22.86
CA ALA A 102 -3.06 8.76 -22.71
C ALA A 102 -3.52 9.01 -21.27
N PHE A 103 -2.75 8.56 -20.27
CA PHE A 103 -3.04 8.80 -18.87
C PHE A 103 -2.97 10.30 -18.54
N THR A 104 -1.91 10.99 -18.97
CA THR A 104 -1.76 12.44 -18.76
C THR A 104 -2.87 13.24 -19.43
N GLN A 105 -3.35 12.82 -20.60
CA GLN A 105 -4.49 13.46 -21.29
C GLN A 105 -5.83 13.26 -20.58
N VAL A 106 -5.98 12.18 -19.80
CA VAL A 106 -7.21 11.87 -19.06
C VAL A 106 -7.24 12.57 -17.69
N LEU A 107 -6.10 13.06 -17.20
CA LEU A 107 -6.05 13.88 -15.99
C LEU A 107 -6.78 15.21 -16.23
N GLU A 108 -7.71 15.53 -15.34
CA GLU A 108 -8.38 16.83 -15.34
C GLU A 108 -7.42 17.94 -14.89
N ASP A 109 -7.63 19.17 -15.36
CA ASP A 109 -6.84 20.32 -14.94
C ASP A 109 -6.86 20.46 -13.41
N GLY A 110 -5.67 20.51 -12.79
CA GLY A 110 -5.51 20.58 -11.34
C GLY A 110 -5.56 19.23 -10.61
N THR A 111 -5.72 18.10 -11.30
CA THR A 111 -5.54 16.76 -10.73
C THR A 111 -4.11 16.29 -10.93
N ILE A 112 -3.45 15.89 -9.85
CA ILE A 112 -2.07 15.37 -9.90
C ILE A 112 -1.97 14.00 -9.22
N PRO A 113 -1.18 13.06 -9.76
CA PRO A 113 -0.79 11.86 -9.04
C PRO A 113 -0.07 12.21 -7.73
N ALA A 114 -0.27 11.41 -6.69
CA ALA A 114 0.40 11.59 -5.41
C ALA A 114 1.93 11.64 -5.55
N GLU A 115 2.51 10.90 -6.49
CA GLU A 115 3.95 10.87 -6.77
C GLU A 115 4.49 12.18 -7.37
N GLU A 116 3.64 12.97 -8.04
CA GLU A 116 4.03 14.27 -8.61
C GLU A 116 4.00 15.39 -7.57
N LEU A 117 3.39 15.16 -6.39
CA LEU A 117 3.26 16.13 -5.31
C LEU A 117 4.58 16.85 -5.01
N LEU A 118 5.66 16.08 -4.87
CA LEU A 118 6.98 16.59 -4.54
C LEU A 118 7.65 17.31 -5.72
N VAL A 119 7.32 16.94 -6.96
CA VAL A 119 7.79 17.66 -8.15
C VAL A 119 7.16 19.04 -8.20
N HIS A 120 5.86 19.14 -7.96
CA HIS A 120 5.15 20.42 -7.84
C HIS A 120 5.68 21.27 -6.68
N LEU A 121 5.95 20.63 -5.53
CA LEU A 121 6.58 21.29 -4.40
C LEU A 121 7.86 22.02 -4.79
N THR A 122 8.77 21.38 -5.56
CA THR A 122 10.06 21.99 -5.91
C THR A 122 9.93 23.33 -6.65
N ARG A 123 8.86 23.52 -7.43
CA ARG A 123 8.58 24.77 -8.16
C ARG A 123 8.13 25.90 -7.25
N LEU A 124 7.44 25.56 -6.17
CA LEU A 124 6.84 26.51 -5.23
C LEU A 124 7.73 26.79 -4.00
N LEU A 125 8.73 25.95 -3.74
CA LEU A 125 9.68 26.14 -2.63
C LEU A 125 10.25 27.56 -2.53
N PRO A 126 10.71 28.22 -3.64
CA PRO A 126 11.30 29.55 -3.55
C PRO A 126 10.35 30.65 -3.07
N GLU A 127 9.03 30.45 -3.21
CA GLU A 127 8.01 31.41 -2.83
C GLU A 127 7.54 31.25 -1.37
N SER A 128 7.86 30.12 -0.73
CA SER A 128 7.41 29.79 0.63
C SER A 128 8.20 30.53 1.71
N ASN A 129 7.48 31.25 2.59
CA ASN A 129 8.06 31.82 3.80
C ASN A 129 8.26 30.76 4.89
N TYR A 130 7.53 29.63 4.82
CA TYR A 130 7.69 28.53 5.78
C TYR A 130 9.09 27.91 5.73
N VAL A 131 9.70 27.87 4.53
CA VAL A 131 11.05 27.30 4.31
C VAL A 131 12.14 28.35 4.52
N LYS A 132 11.87 29.59 4.09
CA LYS A 132 12.84 30.68 4.14
C LYS A 132 13.36 30.89 5.56
N ASP A 133 14.68 30.92 5.72
CA ASP A 133 15.38 31.13 7.00
C ASP A 133 15.03 30.09 8.10
N SER A 134 14.45 28.94 7.72
CA SER A 134 14.11 27.88 8.66
C SER A 134 15.30 26.97 9.02
N ILE A 135 15.19 26.25 10.14
CA ILE A 135 16.09 25.15 10.49
C ILE A 135 15.35 23.83 10.24
N ILE A 136 15.87 23.05 9.31
CA ILE A 136 15.28 21.77 8.90
C ILE A 136 16.16 20.64 9.45
N ALA A 137 15.56 19.73 10.21
CA ALA A 137 16.23 18.52 10.70
C ALA A 137 15.56 17.28 10.11
N MET A 138 16.38 16.40 9.54
CA MET A 138 15.96 15.14 8.92
C MET A 138 16.61 13.97 9.65
N ASP A 139 15.79 13.05 10.14
CA ASP A 139 16.21 11.89 10.92
C ASP A 139 15.35 10.67 10.53
N GLY A 140 15.94 9.48 10.62
CA GLY A 140 15.30 8.21 10.28
C GLY A 140 15.38 7.80 8.80
N PHE A 141 16.22 8.44 7.99
CA PHE A 141 16.41 8.12 6.57
C PHE A 141 17.72 7.36 6.33
N THR A 142 17.66 6.27 5.56
CA THR A 142 18.85 5.60 4.99
C THR A 142 19.16 6.06 3.58
N GLY A 143 18.19 6.73 2.94
CA GLY A 143 18.33 7.37 1.64
C GLY A 143 17.05 8.05 1.20
N PHE A 144 17.14 8.74 0.07
CA PHE A 144 16.03 9.50 -0.52
C PHE A 144 15.77 9.04 -1.95
N THR A 145 14.53 9.15 -2.39
CA THR A 145 14.18 8.94 -3.81
C THR A 145 14.72 10.09 -4.67
N PRO A 146 14.88 9.92 -6.00
CA PRO A 146 15.35 11.00 -6.88
C PRO A 146 14.52 12.28 -6.75
N VAL A 147 13.20 12.18 -6.66
CA VAL A 147 12.33 13.35 -6.47
C VAL A 147 12.54 14.00 -5.09
N GLN A 148 12.72 13.22 -4.02
CA GLN A 148 13.06 13.78 -2.71
C GLN A 148 14.41 14.51 -2.71
N TYR A 149 15.39 14.02 -3.49
CA TYR A 149 16.65 14.74 -3.70
C TYR A 149 16.45 16.07 -4.44
N GLN A 150 15.49 16.17 -5.36
CA GLN A 150 15.15 17.46 -5.99
C GLN A 150 14.53 18.43 -4.98
N VAL A 151 13.68 17.94 -4.08
CA VAL A 151 13.16 18.76 -2.96
C VAL A 151 14.30 19.26 -2.08
N LEU A 152 15.21 18.37 -1.68
CA LEU A 152 16.40 18.73 -0.91
C LEU A 152 17.24 19.79 -1.62
N LYS A 153 17.49 19.61 -2.91
CA LYS A 153 18.22 20.58 -3.75
C LYS A 153 17.59 21.97 -3.68
N GLY A 154 16.27 22.07 -3.72
CA GLY A 154 15.54 23.34 -3.58
C GLY A 154 15.53 23.90 -2.15
N LEU A 155 15.52 23.05 -1.12
CA LEU A 155 15.53 23.46 0.28
C LEU A 155 16.88 24.03 0.74
N LEU A 156 17.99 23.44 0.27
CA LEU A 156 19.35 23.79 0.70
C LEU A 156 19.68 25.29 0.62
N PRO A 157 19.40 26.02 -0.49
CA PRO A 157 19.70 27.44 -0.57
C PRO A 157 18.71 28.35 0.18
N LEU A 158 17.53 27.84 0.55
CA LEU A 158 16.45 28.65 1.15
C LEU A 158 16.42 28.58 2.68
N ALA A 159 16.81 27.44 3.25
CA ALA A 159 16.85 27.22 4.68
C ALA A 159 18.09 27.86 5.31
N SER A 160 17.96 28.35 6.54
CA SER A 160 19.11 28.84 7.33
C SER A 160 20.07 27.69 7.67
N LYS A 161 19.51 26.51 7.96
CA LYS A 161 20.31 25.31 8.29
C LYS A 161 19.55 24.05 7.96
N VAL A 162 20.21 23.10 7.30
CA VAL A 162 19.71 21.74 7.09
C VAL A 162 20.61 20.76 7.85
N LEU A 163 20.02 19.97 8.74
CA LEU A 163 20.68 18.92 9.51
C LEU A 163 20.16 17.57 9.06
N VAL A 164 21.04 16.67 8.64
CA VAL A 164 20.67 15.31 8.23
C VAL A 164 21.40 14.32 9.14
N ALA A 165 20.65 13.52 9.87
CA ALA A 165 21.17 12.43 10.69
C ALA A 165 21.17 11.14 9.86
N LEU A 166 22.35 10.54 9.69
CA LEU A 166 22.56 9.30 8.95
C LEU A 166 23.26 8.27 9.84
N THR A 167 22.88 7.01 9.69
CA THR A 167 23.60 5.89 10.34
C THR A 167 24.70 5.42 9.40
N VAL A 168 25.96 5.76 9.70
CA VAL A 168 27.14 5.53 8.86
C VAL A 168 28.26 4.84 9.65
N GLU A 169 29.23 4.27 8.93
CA GLU A 169 30.44 3.73 9.55
C GLU A 169 31.39 4.88 9.98
N PRO A 170 31.98 4.85 11.20
CA PRO A 170 32.82 5.94 11.73
C PRO A 170 34.03 6.32 10.88
N THR A 171 34.51 5.43 10.02
CA THR A 171 35.74 5.61 9.23
C THR A 171 35.50 6.11 7.81
N MET A 172 34.26 6.41 7.43
CA MET A 172 33.96 6.87 6.08
C MET A 172 34.46 8.30 5.86
N SER A 173 35.20 8.49 4.76
CA SER A 173 35.60 9.81 4.28
C SER A 173 34.69 10.27 3.15
N GLU A 174 34.54 11.58 3.01
CA GLU A 174 33.57 12.26 2.13
C GLU A 174 33.80 12.03 0.61
N LYS A 175 34.82 11.24 0.23
CA LYS A 175 35.33 11.13 -1.15
C LYS A 175 35.64 9.71 -1.63
N VAL A 176 35.11 8.68 -0.97
CA VAL A 176 35.39 7.28 -1.33
C VAL A 176 34.23 6.69 -2.14
N GLU A 177 34.57 5.94 -3.19
CA GLU A 177 33.61 5.09 -3.90
C GLU A 177 33.09 4.04 -2.92
N VAL A 178 31.79 4.07 -2.63
CA VAL A 178 31.14 3.20 -1.65
C VAL A 178 30.76 1.89 -2.32
N PRO A 179 31.37 0.75 -1.95
CA PRO A 179 30.97 -0.54 -2.49
C PRO A 179 29.57 -0.93 -2.01
N ASP A 180 28.73 -1.45 -2.92
CA ASP A 180 27.34 -1.80 -2.62
C ASP A 180 27.18 -2.94 -1.61
N TYR A 181 28.25 -3.70 -1.34
CA TYR A 181 28.24 -4.81 -0.37
C TYR A 181 28.52 -4.37 1.07
N GLU A 182 28.84 -3.09 1.32
CA GLU A 182 29.05 -2.58 2.68
C GLU A 182 27.74 -2.52 3.49
N LEU A 183 27.83 -2.76 4.81
CA LEU A 183 26.68 -2.78 5.72
C LEU A 183 25.85 -1.49 5.67
N PHE A 184 26.52 -0.34 5.55
CA PHE A 184 25.89 0.99 5.53
C PHE A 184 25.92 1.64 4.14
N ALA A 185 26.01 0.86 3.06
CA ALA A 185 26.15 1.37 1.69
C ALA A 185 25.09 2.43 1.35
N LEU A 186 23.82 2.21 1.69
CA LEU A 186 22.73 3.17 1.42
C LEU A 186 22.96 4.54 2.07
N SER A 187 23.28 4.55 3.37
CA SER A 187 23.55 5.79 4.12
C SER A 187 24.80 6.48 3.60
N ASN A 188 25.84 5.70 3.28
CA ASN A 188 27.11 6.21 2.74
C ASN A 188 26.91 6.87 1.37
N HIS A 189 26.19 6.22 0.45
CA HIS A 189 25.78 6.78 -0.84
C HIS A 189 24.96 8.06 -0.67
N THR A 190 24.05 8.07 0.29
CA THR A 190 23.23 9.25 0.63
C THR A 190 24.07 10.42 1.11
N MET A 191 25.04 10.16 2.00
CA MET A 191 25.99 11.17 2.45
C MET A 191 26.74 11.80 1.27
N VAL A 192 27.36 10.98 0.40
CA VAL A 192 28.09 11.45 -0.79
C VAL A 192 27.20 12.31 -1.68
N LYS A 193 25.95 11.88 -1.92
CA LYS A 193 25.00 12.61 -2.76
C LYS A 193 24.58 13.95 -2.16
N LEU A 194 24.42 14.03 -0.83
CA LEU A 194 24.14 15.29 -0.14
C LEU A 194 25.31 16.28 -0.27
N TYR A 195 26.56 15.80 -0.16
CA TYR A 195 27.75 16.64 -0.41
C TYR A 195 27.78 17.17 -1.85
N GLN A 196 27.49 16.31 -2.84
CA GLN A 196 27.40 16.73 -4.24
C GLN A 196 26.33 17.81 -4.45
N LEU A 197 25.13 17.61 -3.88
CA LEU A 197 24.06 18.60 -3.97
C LEU A 197 24.43 19.93 -3.29
N ALA A 198 25.11 19.87 -2.15
CA ALA A 198 25.58 21.07 -1.47
C ALA A 198 26.60 21.84 -2.32
N MET A 199 27.53 21.14 -2.98
CA MET A 199 28.48 21.74 -3.93
C MET A 199 27.77 22.34 -5.15
N GLU A 200 26.80 21.64 -5.74
CA GLU A 200 26.00 22.13 -6.86
C GLU A 200 25.23 23.41 -6.52
N GLN A 201 24.69 23.50 -5.30
CA GLN A 201 23.96 24.68 -4.81
C GLN A 201 24.88 25.75 -4.20
N GLN A 202 26.19 25.52 -4.19
CA GLN A 202 27.19 26.43 -3.60
C GLN A 202 26.89 26.78 -2.13
N VAL A 203 26.28 25.86 -1.38
CA VAL A 203 25.99 26.05 0.05
C VAL A 203 27.13 25.53 0.91
N LYS A 204 27.39 26.23 2.03
CA LYS A 204 28.45 25.84 2.96
C LYS A 204 28.07 24.56 3.70
N VAL A 205 28.90 23.53 3.57
CA VAL A 205 28.79 22.33 4.41
C VAL A 205 29.48 22.56 5.75
N LEU A 206 28.77 22.24 6.84
CA LEU A 206 29.30 22.33 8.19
C LEU A 206 30.03 21.03 8.56
N PRO A 207 30.99 21.07 9.51
CA PRO A 207 31.65 19.85 9.99
C PRO A 207 30.64 18.83 10.49
N SER A 208 30.86 17.56 10.14
CA SER A 208 30.03 16.46 10.62
C SER A 208 30.16 16.29 12.14
N VAL A 209 29.06 15.91 12.80
CA VAL A 209 29.02 15.63 14.24
C VAL A 209 28.82 14.14 14.43
N GLU A 210 29.84 13.46 14.94
CA GLU A 210 29.79 12.03 15.22
C GLU A 210 29.23 11.77 16.62
N LEU A 211 28.14 10.98 16.70
CA LEU A 211 27.51 10.60 17.96
C LEU A 211 28.13 9.30 18.49
N LYS A 212 29.14 9.41 19.36
CA LYS A 212 29.91 8.25 19.88
C LYS A 212 29.31 7.59 21.13
N GLU A 213 28.29 8.21 21.72
CA GLU A 213 27.73 7.75 22.98
C GLU A 213 26.59 6.73 22.75
N THR A 214 26.79 5.51 23.20
CA THR A 214 25.74 4.49 23.25
C THR A 214 24.76 4.81 24.38
N ARG A 215 23.48 5.05 24.03
CA ARG A 215 22.42 5.35 25.02
C ARG A 215 21.39 4.24 25.22
N ARG A 216 21.30 3.28 24.29
CA ARG A 216 20.23 2.26 24.28
C ARG A 216 20.57 0.98 25.04
N PHE A 217 21.84 0.65 25.17
CA PHE A 217 22.31 -0.55 25.85
C PHE A 217 23.59 -0.27 26.63
N LYS A 218 23.89 -1.13 27.59
CA LYS A 218 25.07 -1.00 28.45
C LYS A 218 26.35 -1.20 27.63
N LYS A 219 27.25 -0.22 27.71
CA LYS A 219 28.57 -0.31 27.08
C LYS A 219 29.35 -1.52 27.61
N GLY A 220 29.93 -2.32 26.72
CA GLY A 220 30.65 -3.56 27.04
C GLY A 220 29.77 -4.78 27.32
N GLY A 221 28.44 -4.67 27.18
CA GLY A 221 27.49 -5.78 27.24
C GLY A 221 27.44 -6.62 25.97
N ALA A 222 26.55 -7.62 25.94
CA ALA A 222 26.38 -8.50 24.80
C ALA A 222 25.73 -7.79 23.60
N LEU A 223 24.80 -6.86 23.85
CA LEU A 223 24.22 -6.02 22.80
C LEU A 223 25.24 -5.04 22.18
N ASP A 224 26.14 -4.47 22.99
CA ASP A 224 27.25 -3.64 22.49
C ASP A 224 28.24 -4.44 21.66
N PHE A 225 28.49 -5.69 22.05
CA PHE A 225 29.28 -6.59 21.23
C PHE A 225 28.56 -6.95 19.93
N LEU A 226 27.25 -7.27 19.99
CA LEU A 226 26.49 -7.64 18.82
C LEU A 226 26.47 -6.49 17.80
N GLU A 227 26.13 -5.27 18.20
CA GLU A 227 26.08 -4.10 17.30
C GLU A 227 27.41 -3.89 16.54
N LYS A 228 28.55 -4.02 17.24
CA LYS A 228 29.89 -3.84 16.63
C LYS A 228 30.34 -4.97 15.72
N ASN A 229 29.72 -6.14 15.78
CA ASN A 229 30.21 -7.35 15.11
C ASN A 229 29.17 -8.03 14.20
N ILE A 230 27.88 -7.73 14.36
CA ILE A 230 26.81 -8.31 13.55
C ILE A 230 27.04 -7.94 12.09
N LEU A 231 26.89 -8.93 11.20
CA LEU A 231 27.12 -8.78 9.75
C LEU A 231 28.56 -8.37 9.36
N ARG A 232 29.55 -8.47 10.27
CA ARG A 232 30.97 -8.26 9.96
C ARG A 232 31.75 -9.57 9.90
N PHE A 233 32.62 -9.73 8.90
CA PHE A 233 33.37 -10.97 8.64
C PHE A 233 34.63 -11.16 9.50
N TYR A 234 34.64 -10.67 10.75
CA TYR A 234 35.83 -10.74 11.62
C TYR A 234 35.89 -11.98 12.52
N GLY A 235 34.83 -12.82 12.53
CA GLY A 235 34.82 -14.08 13.31
C GLY A 235 34.95 -13.91 14.82
N ARG A 236 34.59 -12.75 15.37
CA ARG A 236 34.71 -12.47 16.81
C ARG A 236 33.58 -13.13 17.60
N SER A 237 33.88 -13.58 18.82
CA SER A 237 32.91 -14.20 19.73
C SER A 237 32.84 -13.47 21.08
N PHE A 238 31.64 -13.36 21.65
CA PHE A 238 31.43 -12.87 23.02
C PHE A 238 31.50 -14.04 23.99
N ILE A 239 32.42 -14.00 24.95
CA ILE A 239 32.77 -15.17 25.80
C ILE A 239 32.28 -14.98 27.25
N LYS A 240 31.81 -13.79 27.63
CA LYS A 240 31.34 -13.53 28.98
C LYS A 240 29.90 -14.06 29.15
N PRO A 241 29.51 -14.51 30.36
CA PRO A 241 28.11 -14.76 30.68
C PRO A 241 27.27 -13.51 30.40
N GLN A 242 26.08 -13.70 29.83
CA GLN A 242 25.16 -12.62 29.48
C GLN A 242 23.73 -13.11 29.51
N GLU A 243 22.81 -12.19 29.80
CA GLU A 243 21.36 -12.43 29.88
C GLU A 243 20.58 -11.45 28.98
N GLU A 244 21.28 -10.61 28.19
CA GLU A 244 20.68 -9.58 27.34
C GLU A 244 20.11 -10.15 26.02
N LEU A 245 20.63 -11.30 25.58
CA LEU A 245 20.28 -11.97 24.33
C LEU A 245 19.94 -13.43 24.59
N SER A 246 18.84 -13.90 23.99
CA SER A 246 18.47 -15.31 23.98
C SER A 246 17.99 -15.72 22.58
N ILE A 247 18.22 -16.98 22.23
CA ILE A 247 17.79 -17.57 20.96
C ILE A 247 16.90 -18.75 21.29
N HIS A 248 15.71 -18.79 20.67
CA HIS A 248 14.71 -19.81 20.92
C HIS A 248 14.37 -20.51 19.61
N VAL A 249 14.11 -21.82 19.69
CA VAL A 249 13.61 -22.61 18.57
C VAL A 249 12.21 -23.07 18.90
N CYS A 250 11.25 -22.73 18.04
CA CYS A 250 9.84 -23.07 18.22
C CYS A 250 9.38 -24.04 17.14
N ALA A 251 8.39 -24.88 17.46
CA ALA A 251 7.87 -25.89 16.54
C ALA A 251 7.00 -25.32 15.42
N SER A 252 6.45 -24.11 15.62
CA SER A 252 5.62 -23.41 14.63
C SER A 252 5.57 -21.90 14.93
N PRO A 253 5.18 -21.06 13.95
CA PRO A 253 4.95 -19.64 14.17
C PRO A 253 4.01 -19.32 15.34
N LEU A 254 2.96 -20.12 15.53
CA LEU A 254 2.02 -19.95 16.65
C LEU A 254 2.70 -20.18 18.01
N GLU A 255 3.57 -21.19 18.10
CA GLU A 255 4.32 -21.46 19.34
C GLU A 255 5.36 -20.37 19.62
N GLU A 256 5.97 -19.80 18.57
CA GLU A 256 6.84 -18.64 18.69
C GLU A 256 6.08 -17.42 19.24
N VAL A 257 4.89 -17.13 18.69
CA VAL A 257 4.01 -16.05 19.19
C VAL A 257 3.66 -16.27 20.66
N ARG A 258 3.32 -17.50 21.07
CA ARG A 258 3.01 -17.82 22.46
C ARG A 258 4.21 -17.64 23.38
N LEU A 259 5.40 -18.01 22.93
CA LEU A 259 6.65 -17.77 23.67
C LEU A 259 6.88 -16.27 23.86
N VAL A 260 6.73 -15.48 22.79
CA VAL A 260 6.83 -14.00 22.85
C VAL A 260 5.79 -13.42 23.83
N CYS A 261 4.55 -13.88 23.80
CA CYS A 261 3.51 -13.41 24.73
C CYS A 261 3.89 -13.69 26.19
N ARG A 262 4.37 -14.90 26.48
CA ARG A 262 4.83 -15.26 27.84
C ARG A 262 5.99 -14.40 28.28
N GLU A 263 6.94 -14.14 27.38
CA GLU A 263 8.11 -13.31 27.69
C GLU A 263 7.73 -11.85 27.94
N ILE A 264 6.81 -11.29 27.13
CA ILE A 264 6.26 -9.95 27.38
C ILE A 264 5.60 -9.88 28.76
N CYS A 265 4.76 -10.86 29.10
CA CYS A 265 4.11 -10.89 30.41
C CYS A 265 5.14 -10.96 31.54
N ARG A 266 6.16 -11.83 31.42
CA ARG A 266 7.25 -11.96 32.38
C ARG A 266 8.00 -10.64 32.59
N LEU A 267 8.42 -9.99 31.49
CA LEU A 267 9.11 -8.70 31.54
C LEU A 267 8.29 -7.61 32.23
N VAL A 268 6.97 -7.59 32.00
CA VAL A 268 6.08 -6.61 32.61
C VAL A 268 5.79 -6.94 34.09
N SER A 269 5.55 -8.20 34.42
CA SER A 269 5.14 -8.60 35.77
C SER A 269 6.30 -8.75 36.76
N GLU A 270 7.46 -9.21 36.28
CA GLU A 270 8.61 -9.55 37.14
C GLU A 270 9.72 -8.51 37.07
N GLU A 271 9.97 -7.92 35.89
CA GLU A 271 11.08 -6.99 35.66
C GLU A 271 10.66 -5.51 35.60
N GLY A 272 9.36 -5.22 35.70
CA GLY A 272 8.84 -3.85 35.79
C GLY A 272 8.87 -3.05 34.49
N TYR A 273 9.04 -3.70 33.34
CA TYR A 273 8.90 -3.06 32.03
C TYR A 273 7.47 -2.61 31.77
N ARG A 274 7.30 -1.60 30.92
CA ARG A 274 5.98 -1.22 30.39
C ARG A 274 5.83 -1.79 28.98
N TYR A 275 4.60 -2.08 28.57
CA TYR A 275 4.33 -2.57 27.22
C TYR A 275 4.93 -1.69 26.11
N ARG A 276 4.97 -0.36 26.30
CA ARG A 276 5.58 0.60 25.35
C ARG A 276 7.10 0.49 25.21
N ASP A 277 7.76 -0.20 26.14
CA ASP A 277 9.21 -0.42 26.12
C ASP A 277 9.56 -1.67 25.28
N ILE A 278 8.56 -2.45 24.86
CA ILE A 278 8.73 -3.71 24.15
C ILE A 278 8.27 -3.56 22.70
N ALA A 279 9.11 -4.01 21.76
CA ALA A 279 8.78 -4.09 20.34
C ALA A 279 8.93 -5.54 19.85
N VAL A 280 7.93 -6.00 19.09
CA VAL A 280 7.97 -7.30 18.40
C VAL A 280 8.13 -7.03 16.91
N ILE A 281 9.22 -7.51 16.32
CA ILE A 281 9.57 -7.28 14.92
C ILE A 281 9.57 -8.63 14.21
N THR A 282 8.86 -8.71 13.07
CA THR A 282 8.80 -9.91 12.23
C THR A 282 9.15 -9.57 10.80
N GLY A 283 9.83 -10.49 10.11
CA GLY A 283 10.10 -10.38 8.67
C GLY A 283 8.86 -10.59 7.79
N SER A 284 7.78 -11.14 8.33
CA SER A 284 6.52 -11.38 7.61
C SER A 284 5.31 -11.13 8.50
N LEU A 285 4.74 -9.93 8.44
CA LEU A 285 3.49 -9.63 9.14
C LEU A 285 2.33 -10.49 8.61
N THR A 286 2.34 -10.87 7.33
CA THR A 286 1.29 -11.71 6.73
C THR A 286 1.15 -13.05 7.45
N ASP A 287 2.27 -13.66 7.84
CA ASP A 287 2.28 -14.98 8.47
C ASP A 287 1.94 -14.90 9.96
N TYR A 288 2.35 -13.82 10.64
CA TYR A 288 2.25 -13.69 12.09
C TYR A 288 1.04 -12.87 12.58
N ALA A 289 0.49 -11.94 11.80
CA ALA A 289 -0.47 -10.94 12.28
C ALA A 289 -1.76 -11.55 12.85
N SER A 290 -2.28 -12.62 12.22
CA SER A 290 -3.49 -13.31 12.72
C SER A 290 -3.26 -13.93 14.10
N ASP A 291 -2.13 -14.61 14.29
CA ASP A 291 -1.82 -15.32 15.53
C ASP A 291 -1.43 -14.34 16.64
N LEU A 292 -0.65 -13.30 16.31
CA LEU A 292 -0.35 -12.18 17.22
C LEU A 292 -1.63 -11.51 17.71
N LYS A 293 -2.58 -11.17 16.83
CA LYS A 293 -3.86 -10.55 17.23
C LYS A 293 -4.62 -11.44 18.21
N LYS A 294 -4.76 -12.74 17.92
CA LYS A 294 -5.50 -13.68 18.77
C LYS A 294 -4.82 -13.89 20.12
N GLU A 295 -3.53 -14.15 20.13
CA GLU A 295 -2.81 -14.46 21.36
C GLU A 295 -2.60 -13.19 22.20
N PHE A 296 -2.34 -12.01 21.62
CA PHE A 296 -2.28 -10.77 22.41
C PHE A 296 -3.61 -10.46 23.12
N ILE A 297 -4.76 -10.69 22.47
CA ILE A 297 -6.07 -10.58 23.14
C ILE A 297 -6.17 -11.60 24.29
N ARG A 298 -5.77 -12.85 24.05
CA ARG A 298 -5.81 -13.93 25.05
C ARG A 298 -4.94 -13.66 26.27
N TYR A 299 -3.73 -13.13 26.06
CA TYR A 299 -2.77 -12.76 27.11
C TYR A 299 -3.02 -11.35 27.66
N GLN A 300 -4.04 -10.64 27.17
CA GLN A 300 -4.37 -9.25 27.56
C GLN A 300 -3.22 -8.26 27.37
N ILE A 301 -2.42 -8.45 26.31
CA ILE A 301 -1.30 -7.58 25.95
C ILE A 301 -1.84 -6.44 25.06
N PRO A 302 -1.80 -5.17 25.52
CA PRO A 302 -2.17 -4.04 24.68
C PRO A 302 -1.05 -3.79 23.65
N ALA A 303 -1.37 -3.94 22.37
CA ALA A 303 -0.40 -3.78 21.30
C ALA A 303 -0.98 -3.02 20.11
N PHE A 304 -0.11 -2.26 19.45
CA PHE A 304 -0.35 -1.73 18.12
C PHE A 304 0.33 -2.65 17.11
N ILE A 305 -0.45 -3.23 16.20
CA ILE A 305 0.06 -4.05 15.10
C ILE A 305 -0.08 -3.19 13.84
N ASP A 306 1.04 -2.92 13.16
CA ASP A 306 1.08 -2.14 11.91
C ASP A 306 0.56 -2.96 10.71
N ASP A 307 -0.63 -3.51 10.86
CA ASP A 307 -1.34 -4.28 9.84
C ASP A 307 -2.63 -3.55 9.46
N LYS A 308 -2.74 -3.17 8.19
CA LYS A 308 -3.94 -2.54 7.65
C LYS A 308 -5.04 -3.59 7.54
N ASN A 309 -6.03 -3.52 8.44
CA ASN A 309 -7.18 -4.43 8.40
C ASN A 309 -7.87 -4.34 7.03
N SER A 310 -7.97 -5.49 6.35
CA SER A 310 -8.70 -5.57 5.09
C SER A 310 -10.19 -5.28 5.29
N LEU A 311 -10.70 -4.25 4.60
CA LEU A 311 -12.13 -3.94 4.56
C LEU A 311 -12.96 -5.03 3.86
N MET A 312 -12.31 -5.98 3.20
CA MET A 312 -12.98 -7.07 2.47
C MET A 312 -13.77 -8.01 3.39
N ARG A 313 -13.45 -8.01 4.70
CA ARG A 313 -14.18 -8.80 5.71
C ARG A 313 -15.33 -8.01 6.36
N ASN A 314 -15.55 -6.76 5.95
CA ASN A 314 -16.63 -5.95 6.47
C ASN A 314 -17.98 -6.35 5.81
N PRO A 315 -19.03 -6.67 6.59
CA PRO A 315 -20.33 -7.07 6.06
C PRO A 315 -20.96 -6.07 5.07
N LEU A 316 -20.76 -4.76 5.28
CA LEU A 316 -21.26 -3.73 4.36
C LEU A 316 -20.57 -3.78 2.99
N ILE A 317 -19.25 -3.97 2.98
CA ILE A 317 -18.48 -4.10 1.74
C ILE A 317 -18.90 -5.36 0.99
N GLU A 318 -19.07 -6.47 1.71
CA GLU A 318 -19.54 -7.72 1.12
C GLU A 318 -20.98 -7.60 0.59
N PHE A 319 -21.87 -6.89 1.30
CA PHE A 319 -23.24 -6.61 0.86
C PHE A 319 -23.27 -5.83 -0.47
N ILE A 320 -22.49 -4.75 -0.59
CA ILE A 320 -22.41 -3.96 -1.82
C ILE A 320 -21.80 -4.79 -2.97
N ARG A 321 -20.70 -5.50 -2.73
CA ARG A 321 -20.01 -6.29 -3.77
C ARG A 321 -20.88 -7.44 -4.27
N SER A 322 -21.49 -8.19 -3.36
CA SER A 322 -22.37 -9.31 -3.70
C SER A 322 -23.58 -8.82 -4.52
N ALA A 323 -24.16 -7.66 -4.22
CA ALA A 323 -25.22 -7.06 -5.02
C ALA A 323 -24.79 -6.80 -6.47
N LEU A 324 -23.61 -6.20 -6.68
CA LEU A 324 -23.06 -5.95 -8.02
C LEU A 324 -22.77 -7.25 -8.78
N VAL A 325 -22.29 -8.29 -8.09
CA VAL A 325 -22.05 -9.62 -8.67
C VAL A 325 -23.37 -10.27 -9.10
N VAL A 326 -24.42 -10.18 -8.29
CA VAL A 326 -25.75 -10.69 -8.65
C VAL A 326 -26.29 -9.93 -9.86
N ALA A 327 -26.25 -8.61 -9.82
CA ALA A 327 -26.81 -7.76 -10.87
C ALA A 327 -26.06 -7.86 -12.22
N SER A 328 -24.75 -8.12 -12.20
CA SER A 328 -23.93 -8.33 -13.40
C SER A 328 -23.99 -9.75 -13.98
N GLY A 329 -24.55 -10.70 -13.23
CA GLY A 329 -24.59 -12.11 -13.56
C GLY A 329 -26.00 -12.66 -13.79
N ASP A 330 -26.10 -13.97 -13.60
CA ASP A 330 -27.23 -14.84 -13.93
C ASP A 330 -28.09 -15.24 -12.73
N PHE A 331 -27.89 -14.64 -11.55
CA PHE A 331 -28.60 -14.97 -10.31
C PHE A 331 -28.41 -16.43 -9.86
N THR A 332 -27.16 -16.93 -9.91
CA THR A 332 -26.86 -18.24 -9.31
C THR A 332 -27.13 -18.24 -7.81
N TYR A 333 -27.45 -19.42 -7.29
CA TYR A 333 -27.64 -19.66 -5.87
C TYR A 333 -26.51 -19.05 -5.02
N GLU A 334 -25.25 -19.33 -5.36
CA GLU A 334 -24.10 -18.88 -4.58
C GLU A 334 -24.02 -17.34 -4.53
N LYS A 335 -24.34 -16.67 -5.64
CA LYS A 335 -24.27 -15.21 -5.72
C LYS A 335 -25.40 -14.55 -4.92
N VAL A 336 -26.62 -15.06 -5.05
CA VAL A 336 -27.80 -14.51 -4.34
C VAL A 336 -27.66 -14.73 -2.84
N PHE A 337 -27.36 -15.95 -2.38
CA PHE A 337 -27.26 -16.23 -0.95
C PHE A 337 -26.02 -15.62 -0.30
N ARG A 338 -24.93 -15.40 -1.06
CA ARG A 338 -23.83 -14.58 -0.58
C ARG A 338 -24.28 -13.16 -0.22
N HIS A 339 -25.19 -12.57 -1.00
CA HIS A 339 -25.78 -11.26 -0.71
C HIS A 339 -26.74 -11.31 0.49
N LEU A 340 -27.68 -12.25 0.52
CA LEU A 340 -28.66 -12.38 1.60
C LEU A 340 -28.02 -12.71 2.96
N LYS A 341 -26.89 -13.44 2.97
CA LYS A 341 -26.18 -13.82 4.21
C LYS A 341 -25.28 -12.74 4.79
N CYS A 342 -25.20 -11.56 4.17
CA CYS A 342 -24.42 -10.44 4.71
C CYS A 342 -25.03 -9.83 5.99
N GLY A 343 -26.26 -10.18 6.35
CA GLY A 343 -26.95 -9.68 7.56
C GLY A 343 -27.47 -8.25 7.46
N LEU A 344 -27.36 -7.62 6.29
CA LEU A 344 -27.85 -6.27 5.99
C LEU A 344 -29.06 -6.26 5.05
N PHE A 345 -29.46 -7.43 4.55
CA PHE A 345 -30.68 -7.58 3.80
C PHE A 345 -31.86 -7.64 4.79
N GLU A 346 -32.89 -6.83 4.59
CA GLU A 346 -34.11 -6.82 5.42
C GLU A 346 -34.94 -8.08 5.16
N LEU A 347 -34.46 -9.23 5.64
CA LEU A 347 -35.13 -10.51 5.59
C LEU A 347 -34.82 -11.25 6.88
N ASP A 348 -35.85 -11.78 7.53
CA ASP A 348 -35.67 -12.55 8.76
C ASP A 348 -34.88 -13.84 8.51
N HIS A 349 -34.23 -14.35 9.56
CA HIS A 349 -33.45 -15.57 9.49
C HIS A 349 -34.29 -16.79 9.09
N GLU A 350 -35.51 -16.91 9.61
CA GLU A 350 -36.41 -18.03 9.28
C GLU A 350 -36.84 -17.99 7.81
N ASP A 351 -37.23 -16.80 7.32
CA ASP A 351 -37.64 -16.60 5.93
C ASP A 351 -36.48 -16.84 4.95
N ARG A 352 -35.28 -16.39 5.30
CA ARG A 352 -34.08 -16.64 4.49
C ARG A 352 -33.77 -18.12 4.41
N ASP A 353 -33.83 -18.84 5.53
CA ASP A 353 -33.52 -20.27 5.58
C ASP A 353 -34.61 -21.08 4.86
N PHE A 354 -35.88 -20.68 4.96
CA PHE A 354 -36.99 -21.26 4.19
C PHE A 354 -36.79 -21.07 2.67
N LEU A 355 -36.44 -19.85 2.26
CA LEU A 355 -36.10 -19.52 0.87
C LEU A 355 -34.89 -20.34 0.37
N GLU A 356 -33.83 -20.46 1.19
CA GLU A 356 -32.61 -21.21 0.86
C GLU A 356 -32.87 -22.68 0.60
N ASN A 357 -33.62 -23.31 1.52
CA ASN A 357 -33.98 -24.71 1.43
C ASN A 357 -34.75 -25.02 0.14
N TYR A 358 -35.70 -24.14 -0.22
CA TYR A 358 -36.48 -24.30 -1.45
C TYR A 358 -35.62 -24.15 -2.71
N VAL A 359 -34.79 -23.10 -2.78
CA VAL A 359 -33.88 -22.83 -3.91
C VAL A 359 -32.91 -23.99 -4.14
N LEU A 360 -32.34 -24.54 -3.07
CA LEU A 360 -31.44 -25.70 -3.13
C LEU A 360 -32.18 -26.95 -3.61
N ALA A 361 -33.36 -27.23 -3.06
CA ALA A 361 -34.11 -28.44 -3.37
C ALA A 361 -34.56 -28.53 -4.84
N LEU A 362 -34.86 -27.39 -5.46
CA LEU A 362 -35.33 -27.32 -6.85
C LEU A 362 -34.28 -26.83 -7.85
N GLY A 363 -33.08 -26.50 -7.40
CA GLY A 363 -31.98 -26.09 -8.28
C GLY A 363 -32.28 -24.78 -9.01
N ILE A 364 -32.79 -23.78 -8.30
CA ILE A 364 -33.06 -22.45 -8.86
C ILE A 364 -31.74 -21.71 -9.02
N ARG A 365 -31.34 -21.42 -10.26
CA ARG A 365 -29.99 -20.91 -10.58
C ARG A 365 -29.94 -19.81 -11.65
N SER A 366 -31.10 -19.42 -12.18
CA SER A 366 -31.18 -18.41 -13.24
C SER A 366 -32.16 -17.32 -12.89
N GLU A 367 -31.88 -16.11 -13.37
CA GLU A 367 -32.77 -14.95 -13.26
C GLU A 367 -34.19 -15.25 -13.73
N LYS A 368 -34.36 -15.99 -14.82
CA LYS A 368 -35.69 -16.39 -15.32
C LYS A 368 -36.47 -17.20 -14.28
N GLN A 369 -35.79 -18.11 -13.56
CA GLN A 369 -36.42 -18.89 -12.51
C GLN A 369 -36.73 -18.04 -11.28
N TRP A 370 -35.85 -17.11 -10.92
CA TRP A 370 -36.10 -16.15 -9.83
C TRP A 370 -37.28 -15.23 -10.11
N ASN A 371 -37.47 -14.81 -11.36
CA ASN A 371 -38.59 -13.95 -11.79
C ASN A 371 -39.91 -14.72 -11.97
N SER A 372 -39.90 -16.05 -12.03
CA SER A 372 -41.13 -16.85 -12.17
C SER A 372 -41.76 -17.17 -10.81
N SER A 373 -43.09 -17.25 -10.77
CA SER A 373 -43.82 -17.76 -9.61
C SER A 373 -43.47 -19.21 -9.31
N TRP A 374 -43.30 -19.55 -8.04
CA TRP A 374 -42.89 -20.88 -7.58
C TRP A 374 -44.06 -21.67 -7.01
N SER A 375 -44.29 -22.89 -7.51
CA SER A 375 -45.42 -23.74 -7.10
C SER A 375 -45.08 -25.23 -7.02
N ARG A 376 -43.79 -25.59 -7.12
CA ARG A 376 -43.35 -26.99 -7.20
C ARG A 376 -42.98 -27.52 -5.82
N SER A 377 -43.57 -28.64 -5.41
CA SER A 377 -43.17 -29.37 -4.21
C SER A 377 -41.99 -30.30 -4.48
N TYR A 378 -41.20 -30.63 -3.45
CA TYR A 378 -40.14 -31.65 -3.51
C TYR A 378 -40.37 -32.75 -2.45
N LYS A 379 -39.77 -33.94 -2.65
CA LYS A 379 -40.05 -35.17 -1.87
C LYS A 379 -39.92 -35.06 -0.33
N LYS A 380 -39.24 -34.02 0.18
CA LYS A 380 -39.00 -33.80 1.63
C LYS A 380 -39.69 -32.54 2.19
N SER A 381 -40.59 -31.91 1.43
CA SER A 381 -41.02 -30.53 1.71
C SER A 381 -42.25 -30.37 2.61
N GLY A 382 -42.97 -31.45 2.96
CA GLY A 382 -44.24 -31.32 3.68
C GLY A 382 -45.25 -30.44 2.93
N SER A 383 -46.13 -29.75 3.65
CA SER A 383 -46.96 -28.67 3.10
C SER A 383 -46.14 -27.37 3.01
N ILE A 384 -45.76 -26.97 1.79
CA ILE A 384 -45.10 -25.68 1.56
C ILE A 384 -46.15 -24.57 1.49
N ASP A 385 -45.96 -23.50 2.27
CA ASP A 385 -46.70 -22.26 2.06
C ASP A 385 -46.12 -21.52 0.85
N PHE A 386 -46.74 -21.73 -0.31
CA PHE A 386 -46.32 -21.08 -1.55
C PHE A 386 -46.68 -19.59 -1.59
N VAL A 387 -47.62 -19.11 -0.78
CA VAL A 387 -47.98 -17.69 -0.74
C VAL A 387 -46.82 -16.94 -0.09
N HIS A 388 -46.50 -17.32 1.14
CA HIS A 388 -45.38 -16.74 1.90
C HIS A 388 -44.04 -16.86 1.16
N LEU A 389 -43.77 -18.03 0.56
CA LEU A 389 -42.54 -18.25 -0.20
C LEU A 389 -42.41 -17.30 -1.41
N ASN A 390 -43.51 -17.03 -2.13
CA ASN A 390 -43.47 -16.11 -3.26
C ASN A 390 -43.41 -14.65 -2.82
N GLU A 391 -44.00 -14.29 -1.68
CA GLU A 391 -43.86 -12.94 -1.10
C GLU A 391 -42.40 -12.63 -0.76
N ILE A 392 -41.71 -13.55 -0.06
CA ILE A 392 -40.27 -13.43 0.23
C ILE A 392 -39.45 -13.34 -1.06
N ARG A 393 -39.74 -14.22 -2.04
CA ARG A 393 -39.06 -14.21 -3.34
C ARG A 393 -39.21 -12.86 -4.03
N GLU A 394 -40.41 -12.29 -4.05
CA GLU A 394 -40.69 -11.01 -4.70
C GLU A 394 -39.93 -9.87 -4.04
N GLN A 395 -39.92 -9.81 -2.70
CA GLN A 395 -39.13 -8.85 -1.94
C GLN A 395 -37.62 -8.93 -2.28
N VAL A 396 -37.09 -10.15 -2.43
CA VAL A 396 -35.68 -10.36 -2.83
C VAL A 396 -35.42 -9.91 -4.26
N VAL A 397 -36.27 -10.33 -5.19
CA VAL A 397 -36.13 -10.04 -6.62
C VAL A 397 -36.28 -8.56 -6.91
N GLU A 398 -37.27 -7.88 -6.32
CA GLU A 398 -37.51 -6.45 -6.52
C GLU A 398 -36.28 -5.62 -6.16
N LYS A 399 -35.70 -5.87 -4.97
CA LYS A 399 -34.50 -5.16 -4.51
C LYS A 399 -33.28 -5.46 -5.40
N LEU A 400 -33.12 -6.69 -5.86
CA LEU A 400 -32.00 -7.08 -6.72
C LEU A 400 -32.13 -6.54 -8.16
N LEU A 401 -33.35 -6.46 -8.71
CA LEU A 401 -33.61 -5.93 -10.04
C LEU A 401 -33.33 -4.42 -10.12
N VAL A 402 -33.61 -3.66 -9.05
CA VAL A 402 -33.23 -2.24 -8.96
C VAL A 402 -31.73 -2.03 -9.23
N TYR A 403 -30.88 -2.89 -8.68
CA TYR A 403 -29.43 -2.83 -8.93
C TYR A 403 -29.10 -3.09 -10.41
N LYS A 404 -29.76 -4.08 -11.02
CA LYS A 404 -29.55 -4.45 -12.41
C LYS A 404 -30.02 -3.38 -13.39
N GLU A 405 -31.18 -2.78 -13.18
CA GLU A 405 -31.69 -1.69 -14.02
C GLU A 405 -30.74 -0.49 -14.02
N LYS A 406 -30.24 -0.11 -12.84
CA LYS A 406 -29.26 0.98 -12.71
C LYS A 406 -27.93 0.65 -13.38
N LEU A 407 -27.48 -0.60 -13.34
CA LEU A 407 -26.28 -1.05 -14.07
C LEU A 407 -26.49 -1.13 -15.59
N GLY A 408 -27.69 -1.53 -16.03
CA GLY A 408 -28.07 -1.67 -17.44
C GLY A 408 -28.12 -0.33 -18.19
N LYS A 409 -28.65 0.72 -17.55
CA LYS A 409 -28.67 2.09 -18.11
C LYS A 409 -27.26 2.62 -18.44
N ASN A 410 -26.24 2.20 -17.70
CA ASN A 410 -24.84 2.57 -17.96
C ASN A 410 -24.16 1.80 -19.10
N LYS A 411 -24.73 0.69 -19.59
CA LYS A 411 -24.26 0.06 -20.84
C LYS A 411 -24.74 0.81 -22.08
N ALA A 412 -25.93 1.42 -22.03
CA ALA A 412 -26.49 2.21 -23.13
C ALA A 412 -25.84 3.60 -23.29
N LEU A 413 -25.31 4.17 -22.20
CA LEU A 413 -24.58 5.45 -22.22
C LEU A 413 -23.09 5.34 -22.61
N ARG A 414 -22.58 4.12 -22.88
CA ARG A 414 -21.20 3.86 -23.30
C ARG A 414 -21.07 3.56 -24.79
N SER A 415 -22.17 3.65 -25.53
CA SER A 415 -22.27 3.37 -26.97
C SER A 415 -22.50 4.62 -27.83
N GLU A 416 -22.26 5.82 -27.27
CA GLU A 416 -22.20 7.09 -28.02
C GLU A 416 -20.81 7.70 -27.92
#